data_AF-A0A897MXC6-F1
#
_entry.id   AF-A0A897MXC6-F1
#
_cell.length_a   1.000
_cell.length_b   1.000
_cell.length_c   1.000
_cell.angle_alpha   90.00
_cell.angle_beta   90.00
_cell.angle_gamma   90.00
#
_symmetry.space_group_name_H-M   'P 1'
#
loop_
_entity.id
_entity.type
_entity.pdbx_description
1 polymer ?
#
loop_
_entity_poly.entity_id
_entity_poly.type
_entity_poly.pdbx_seq_one_letter_code
_entity_poly.pdbx_strand_id
1 'polypeptide(L)'
;MLDAISELPDTDVTFIVREGEDHNDFVRERLPDGVTMLEIEDLHAKVVVCDEYAYIGSANITRGGLTLNREVCEVIENEYDNAVIYVEEELDVYL
;
A
#
# COMPACT_ATOMS: atom_id res chain seq x y z
N MET A 1 -10.75 -5.12 -1.49
CA MET A 1 -9.39 -4.57 -1.66
C MET A 1 -8.73 -5.25 -2.84
N LEU A 2 -8.44 -6.55 -2.76
CA LEU A 2 -7.84 -7.29 -3.89
C LEU A 2 -8.68 -7.24 -5.17
N ASP A 3 -10.01 -7.29 -5.04
CA ASP A 3 -10.91 -7.14 -6.19
C ASP A 3 -10.74 -5.81 -6.93
N ALA A 4 -10.36 -4.73 -6.21
CA ALA A 4 -10.17 -3.41 -6.82
C ALA A 4 -8.90 -3.35 -7.68
N ILE A 5 -7.89 -4.18 -7.39
CA ILE A 5 -6.67 -4.26 -8.22
C ILE A 5 -7.01 -4.85 -9.59
N SER A 6 -7.88 -5.86 -9.61
CA SER A 6 -8.34 -6.49 -10.87
C SER A 6 -9.10 -5.51 -11.77
N GLU A 7 -9.56 -4.38 -11.25
CA GLU A 7 -10.19 -3.30 -12.03
C GLU A 7 -9.17 -2.30 -12.61
N LEU A 8 -7.87 -2.49 -12.35
CA LEU A 8 -6.76 -1.64 -12.77
C LEU A 8 -5.74 -2.41 -13.65
N PRO A 9 -6.14 -2.92 -14.83
CA PRO A 9 -5.30 -3.83 -15.62
C PRO A 9 -4.04 -3.19 -16.21
N ASP A 10 -4.04 -1.86 -16.36
CA ASP A 10 -2.93 -1.09 -16.93
C ASP A 10 -2.12 -0.34 -15.83
N THR A 11 -2.27 -0.73 -14.57
CA THR A 11 -1.59 -0.10 -13.44
C THR A 11 -0.61 -1.08 -12.82
N ASP A 12 0.66 -0.67 -12.74
CA ASP A 12 1.67 -1.40 -11.98
C ASP A 12 1.41 -1.23 -10.49
N VAL A 13 1.06 -2.32 -9.82
CA VAL A 13 0.74 -2.32 -8.39
C VAL A 13 1.81 -3.06 -7.61
N THR A 14 2.31 -2.42 -6.55
CA THR A 14 3.23 -3.03 -5.58
C THR A 14 2.61 -2.99 -4.19
N PHE A 15 2.52 -4.14 -3.52
CA PHE A 15 2.16 -4.27 -2.12
C PHE A 15 3.40 -4.33 -1.26
N ILE A 16 3.54 -3.40 -0.34
CA ILE A 16 4.62 -3.41 0.64
C ILE A 16 3.99 -3.76 1.98
N VAL A 17 4.44 -4.85 2.59
CA VAL A 17 3.92 -5.33 3.87
C VAL A 17 5.06 -5.53 4.87
N ARG A 18 4.70 -5.59 6.15
CA ARG A 18 5.67 -5.89 7.20
C ARG A 18 6.04 -7.37 7.18
N GLU A 19 7.32 -7.69 7.22
CA GLU A 19 7.82 -9.06 7.35
C GLU A 19 7.36 -9.73 8.65
N GLY A 20 7.15 -11.05 8.62
CA GLY A 20 6.91 -11.87 9.81
C GLY A 20 5.48 -11.87 10.34
N GLU A 21 4.53 -11.29 9.61
CA GLU A 21 3.12 -11.26 9.97
C GLU A 21 2.32 -12.35 9.21
N ASP A 22 1.90 -13.41 9.91
CA ASP A 22 1.17 -14.57 9.32
C ASP A 22 -0.08 -14.17 8.51
N HIS A 23 -0.69 -13.03 8.83
CA HIS A 23 -1.86 -12.53 8.12
C HIS A 23 -1.57 -12.04 6.70
N ASN A 24 -0.29 -11.82 6.34
CA ASN A 24 0.12 -11.45 4.99
C ASN A 24 0.02 -12.61 4.00
N ASP A 25 0.12 -13.86 4.46
CA ASP A 25 -0.03 -15.04 3.60
C ASP A 25 -1.39 -15.05 2.90
N PHE A 26 -2.43 -14.58 3.60
CA PHE A 26 -3.77 -14.43 3.03
C PHE A 26 -3.78 -13.51 1.79
N VAL A 27 -2.98 -12.43 1.82
CA VAL A 27 -2.85 -11.47 0.73
C VAL A 27 -2.03 -12.11 -0.39
N ARG A 28 -0.86 -12.63 -0.06
CA ARG A 28 0.07 -13.27 -1.01
C ARG A 28 -0.59 -14.33 -1.88
N GLU A 29 -1.40 -15.20 -1.29
CA GLU A 29 -2.09 -16.29 -2.00
C GLU A 29 -3.19 -15.81 -2.97
N ARG A 30 -3.61 -14.55 -2.88
CA ARG A 30 -4.75 -13.97 -3.61
C ARG A 30 -4.38 -12.77 -4.47
N LEU A 31 -3.09 -12.41 -4.55
CA LEU A 31 -2.66 -11.33 -5.42
C LEU A 31 -2.88 -11.71 -6.89
N PRO A 32 -3.46 -10.81 -7.70
CA PRO A 32 -3.53 -10.99 -9.14
C PRO A 32 -2.15 -11.17 -9.78
N ASP A 33 -2.11 -11.83 -10.93
CA ASP A 33 -0.89 -11.93 -11.75
C ASP A 33 -0.40 -10.52 -12.11
N GLY A 34 0.92 -10.29 -12.01
CA GLY A 34 1.55 -9.01 -12.32
C GLY A 34 1.66 -8.03 -11.14
N VAL A 35 1.04 -8.33 -10.00
CA VAL A 35 1.19 -7.53 -8.78
C VAL A 35 2.43 -7.97 -8.02
N THR A 36 3.30 -7.02 -7.68
CA THR A 36 4.51 -7.30 -6.89
C THR A 36 4.18 -7.21 -5.39
N MET A 37 4.76 -8.08 -4.58
CA MET A 37 4.69 -8.01 -3.12
C MET A 37 6.08 -8.01 -2.53
N LEU A 38 6.37 -7.01 -1.70
CA LEU A 38 7.61 -6.85 -0.97
C LEU A 38 7.33 -6.93 0.53
N GLU A 39 8.18 -7.66 1.24
CA GLU A 39 8.15 -7.72 2.69
C GLU A 39 9.38 -7.01 3.21
N ILE A 40 9.18 -6.11 4.18
CA ILE A 40 10.26 -5.36 4.80
C ILE A 40 10.12 -5.36 6.32
N GLU A 41 11.25 -5.28 7.01
CA GLU A 41 11.28 -5.13 8.46
C GLU A 41 10.73 -3.76 8.88
N ASP A 42 10.12 -3.69 10.07
CA ASP A 42 9.67 -2.45 10.73
C ASP A 42 8.75 -1.48 9.94
N LEU A 43 8.05 -1.97 8.91
CA LEU A 43 6.98 -1.21 8.26
C LEU A 43 5.79 -0.98 9.20
N HIS A 44 5.60 0.26 9.63
CA HIS A 44 4.43 0.69 10.40
C HIS A 44 3.55 1.71 9.68
N ALA A 45 4.07 2.35 8.62
CA ALA A 45 3.33 3.29 7.80
C ALA A 45 2.12 2.62 7.14
N LYS A 46 1.00 3.34 7.00
CA LYS A 46 -0.16 2.91 6.21
C LYS A 46 -0.42 3.97 5.16
N VAL A 47 0.09 3.70 3.96
CA VAL A 47 0.11 4.66 2.86
C VAL A 47 -0.36 3.97 1.58
N VAL A 48 -1.08 4.71 0.74
CA VAL A 48 -1.33 4.32 -0.66
C VAL A 48 -0.83 5.47 -1.51
N VAL A 49 0.10 5.20 -2.41
CA VAL A 49 0.76 6.21 -3.24
C VAL A 49 0.46 5.93 -4.71
N CYS A 50 0.13 6.98 -5.46
CA CYS A 50 0.15 7.01 -6.91
C CYS A 50 1.03 8.17 -7.39
N ASP A 51 1.16 8.33 -8.71
CA ASP A 51 2.02 9.39 -9.28
C ASP A 51 1.56 10.80 -8.90
N GLU A 52 0.27 11.00 -8.60
CA GLU A 52 -0.30 12.32 -8.34
C GLU A 52 -0.55 12.58 -6.85
N TYR A 53 -0.78 11.54 -6.05
CA TYR A 53 -1.24 11.70 -4.66
C TYR A 53 -0.70 10.60 -3.73
N ALA A 54 -0.62 10.93 -2.44
CA ALA A 54 -0.44 9.97 -1.37
C ALA A 54 -1.59 10.07 -0.37
N TYR A 55 -2.25 8.94 -0.11
CA TYR A 55 -3.11 8.74 1.04
C TYR A 55 -2.26 8.29 2.23
N ILE A 56 -2.36 8.99 3.35
CA ILE A 56 -1.69 8.65 4.61
C ILE A 56 -2.76 8.47 5.69
N GLY A 57 -2.79 7.31 6.34
CA GLY A 57 -3.87 6.98 7.28
C GLY A 57 -3.42 6.32 8.57
N SER A 58 -4.26 6.41 9.60
CA SER A 58 -4.10 5.63 10.84
C SER A 58 -4.60 4.18 10.70
N ALA A 59 -5.46 3.93 9.71
CA ALA A 59 -6.07 2.62 9.48
C ALA A 59 -5.11 1.63 8.83
N ASN A 60 -5.07 0.39 9.33
CA ASN A 60 -4.62 -0.73 8.51
C ASN A 60 -5.60 -0.90 7.33
N ILE A 61 -5.10 -1.10 6.12
CA ILE A 61 -5.91 -1.24 4.89
C ILE A 61 -6.59 -2.61 4.84
N THR A 62 -7.55 -2.77 5.74
CA THR A 62 -8.33 -3.99 5.96
C THR A 62 -9.80 -3.60 6.02
N ARG A 63 -10.70 -4.57 5.79
CA ARG A 63 -12.14 -4.30 5.92
C ARG A 63 -12.50 -3.76 7.31
N GLY A 64 -11.92 -4.32 8.37
CA GLY A 64 -12.15 -3.86 9.75
C GLY A 64 -11.68 -2.43 9.97
N GLY A 65 -10.44 -2.13 9.56
CA GLY A 65 -9.86 -0.78 9.68
C GLY A 65 -10.68 0.28 8.95
N LEU A 66 -11.25 -0.04 7.77
CA LEU A 66 -11.99 0.92 6.95
C LEU A 66 -13.49 1.02 7.25
N THR A 67 -14.08 0.10 8.01
CA THR A 67 -15.55 0.06 8.20
C THR A 67 -16.02 0.12 9.66
N LEU A 68 -15.16 -0.24 10.63
CA LEU A 68 -15.54 -0.30 12.04
C LEU A 68 -14.91 0.83 12.86
N ASN A 69 -13.67 1.16 12.56
CA ASN A 69 -12.91 2.12 13.34
C ASN A 69 -13.21 3.56 12.92
N ARG A 70 -13.00 4.49 13.85
CA ARG A 70 -12.91 5.92 13.54
C ARG A 70 -11.45 6.24 13.34
N GLU A 71 -11.07 6.38 12.09
CA GLU A 71 -9.69 6.58 11.66
C GLU A 71 -9.55 7.98 11.06
N VAL A 72 -8.32 8.51 11.10
CA VAL A 72 -7.99 9.78 10.46
C VAL A 72 -7.07 9.51 9.27
N CYS A 73 -7.19 10.35 8.25
CA CYS A 73 -6.33 10.30 7.09
C CYS A 73 -6.15 11.69 6.49
N GLU A 74 -5.07 11.82 5.75
CA GLU A 74 -4.77 12.96 4.90
C GLU A 74 -4.50 12.46 3.49
N VAL A 75 -4.92 13.24 2.50
CA VAL A 75 -4.56 13.03 1.10
C VAL A 75 -3.75 14.25 0.69
N ILE A 76 -2.50 14.03 0.31
CA ILE A 76 -1.56 15.06 -0.13
C ILE A 76 -1.21 14.86 -1.60
N GLU A 77 -0.77 15.92 -2.26
CA GLU A 77 -0.16 15.83 -3.58
C GLU A 77 1.18 15.09 -3.47
N ASN A 78 1.46 14.23 -4.44
CA ASN A 78 2.79 13.64 -4.60
C ASN A 78 3.68 14.69 -5.27
N GLU A 79 4.64 15.25 -4.54
CA GLU A 79 5.58 16.25 -5.06
C GLU A 79 6.70 15.64 -5.92
N TYR A 80 6.78 14.32 -5.98
CA TYR A 80 7.75 13.57 -6.77
C TYR A 80 7.19 13.14 -8.13
N ASP A 81 8.08 12.79 -9.06
CA ASP A 81 7.68 12.45 -10.44
C ASP A 81 6.83 11.17 -10.55
N ASN A 82 6.91 10.27 -9.56
CA ASN A 82 6.13 9.02 -9.53
C ASN A 82 6.04 8.44 -8.10
N ALA A 83 5.21 7.41 -7.95
CA ALA A 83 5.01 6.73 -6.66
C ALA A 83 6.26 6.06 -6.10
N VAL A 84 7.18 5.57 -6.95
CA VAL A 84 8.41 4.89 -6.50
C VAL A 84 9.31 5.86 -5.75
N ILE A 85 9.56 7.05 -6.32
CA ILE A 85 10.42 8.06 -5.69
C ILE A 85 9.84 8.52 -4.35
N TYR A 86 8.51 8.69 -4.26
CA TYR A 86 7.87 9.02 -2.99
C TYR A 86 8.17 7.95 -1.92
N VAL A 87 8.04 6.68 -2.27
CA VAL A 87 8.25 5.57 -1.33
C VAL A 87 9.73 5.50 -0.89
N GLU A 88 10.67 5.76 -1.81
CA GLU A 88 12.10 5.82 -1.50
C GLU A 88 12.43 6.99 -0.56
N GLU A 89 11.99 8.20 -0.90
CA GLU A 89 12.38 9.42 -0.17
C GLU A 89 11.62 9.60 1.15
N GLU A 90 10.32 9.27 1.21
CA GLU A 90 9.48 9.51 2.39
C GLU A 90 9.42 8.30 3.33
N LEU A 91 9.56 7.08 2.81
CA LEU A 91 9.40 5.85 3.60
C LEU A 91 10.69 5.05 3.78
N ASP A 92 11.80 5.45 3.13
CA ASP A 92 13.10 4.74 3.13
C ASP A 92 12.95 3.27 2.66
N VAL A 93 12.13 3.06 1.62
CA VAL A 93 11.89 1.74 1.00
C VAL A 93 12.30 1.77 -0.46
N TYR A 94 13.26 0.92 -0.84
CA TYR A 94 13.82 0.85 -2.20
C TYR A 94 13.15 -0.27 -3.01
N LEU A 95 12.63 0.05 -4.21
CA LEU A 95 11.81 -0.82 -5.05
C LEU A 95 12.53 -1.32 -6.31
#